data_AF-A0A0Q7VSZ4-F1
#
_entry.id   AF-A0A0Q7VSZ4-F1
#
_cell.length_a   1.000
_cell.length_b   1.000
_cell.length_c   1.000
_cell.angle_alpha   90.00
_cell.angle_beta   90.00
_cell.angle_gamma   90.00
#
_symmetry.space_group_name_H-M   'P 1'
#
loop_
_entity.id
_entity.type
_entity.pdbx_description
1 polymer ?
#
loop_
_entity_poly.entity_id
_entity_poly.type
_entity_poly.pdbx_seq_one_letter_code
_entity_poly.pdbx_strand_id
1 'polypeptide(L)'
;MPRREHHALVAPGSVLRQLTKAEASRLAEDWLAVFGKMAQGVNTKAYLWHAFSADCYPAISGDEAVGQYRQQAGVEFVVLSNDRKQAFVTDLLPESSSLSDFYVFPSNLAWTMAFTHEDGWLGPLLREASGLREAGSR
;
A
#
# COMPACT_ATOMS: atom_id res chain seq x y z
N MET A 1 -23.48 28.38 7.93
CA MET A 1 -22.53 27.91 6.92
C MET A 1 -22.57 26.39 6.90
N PRO A 2 -22.77 25.73 5.75
CA PRO A 2 -22.91 24.29 5.69
C PRO A 2 -21.58 23.59 6.04
N ARG A 3 -21.69 22.41 6.67
CA ARG A 3 -20.56 21.54 7.03
C ARG A 3 -19.69 21.32 5.79
N ARG A 4 -18.37 21.52 5.92
CA ARG A 4 -17.42 21.01 4.92
C ARG A 4 -17.66 19.52 4.78
N GLU A 5 -18.17 19.12 3.63
CA GLU A 5 -18.10 17.73 3.20
C GLU A 5 -16.62 17.37 3.19
N HIS A 6 -16.19 16.60 4.18
CA HIS A 6 -14.90 15.96 4.15
C HIS A 6 -15.01 14.94 3.01
N HIS A 7 -14.58 15.32 1.80
CA HIS A 7 -14.33 14.33 0.75
C HIS A 7 -13.53 13.21 1.39
N ALA A 8 -14.06 11.98 1.32
CA ALA A 8 -13.42 10.83 1.91
C ALA A 8 -12.02 10.72 1.30
N LEU A 9 -11.00 10.82 2.15
CA LEU A 9 -9.60 10.77 1.73
C LEU A 9 -9.25 9.40 1.12
N VAL A 10 -10.04 8.39 1.44
CA VAL A 10 -9.93 7.00 0.97
C VAL A 10 -11.34 6.47 0.67
N ALA A 11 -11.51 5.73 -0.42
CA ALA A 11 -12.75 5.04 -0.76
C ALA A 11 -12.48 3.72 -1.51
N PRO A 12 -13.37 2.70 -1.42
CA PRO A 12 -14.56 2.65 -0.57
C PRO A 12 -14.24 2.51 0.92
N GLY A 13 -15.25 2.66 1.77
CA GLY A 13 -15.15 2.48 3.22
C GLY A 13 -15.00 3.77 4.02
N SER A 14 -14.72 3.60 5.30
CA SER A 14 -14.50 4.67 6.26
C SER A 14 -13.11 4.58 6.87
N VAL A 15 -12.50 5.73 7.13
CA VAL A 15 -11.29 5.79 7.96
C VAL A 15 -11.67 5.50 9.40
N LEU A 16 -11.28 4.33 9.91
CA LEU A 16 -11.47 3.93 11.29
C LEU A 16 -10.52 4.69 12.22
N ARG A 17 -9.28 4.90 11.78
CA ARG A 17 -8.24 5.57 12.56
C ARG A 17 -7.24 6.28 11.67
N GLN A 18 -6.91 7.51 12.04
CA GLN A 18 -5.73 8.21 11.50
C GLN A 18 -4.54 7.96 12.42
N LEU A 19 -3.43 7.51 11.85
CA LEU A 19 -2.19 7.26 12.58
C LEU A 19 -1.35 8.53 12.66
N THR A 20 -0.58 8.62 13.73
CA THR A 20 0.39 9.70 13.93
C THR A 20 1.53 9.60 12.91
N LYS A 21 2.26 10.70 12.73
CA LYS A 21 3.45 10.72 11.86
C LYS A 21 4.50 9.68 12.28
N ALA A 22 4.67 9.45 13.59
CA ALA A 22 5.63 8.47 14.11
C ALA A 22 5.22 7.04 13.73
N GLU A 23 3.93 6.72 13.87
CA GLU A 23 3.39 5.43 13.44
C GLU A 23 3.48 5.24 11.92
N ALA A 24 3.16 6.27 11.13
CA ALA A 24 3.30 6.22 9.67
C ALA A 24 4.76 5.98 9.23
N SER A 25 5.72 6.66 9.90
CA SER A 25 7.15 6.45 9.65
C SER A 25 7.57 5.03 10.02
N ARG A 26 7.07 4.50 11.15
CA ARG A 26 7.37 3.14 11.57
C ARG A 26 6.81 2.09 10.59
N LEU A 27 5.58 2.28 10.12
CA LEU A 27 4.98 1.42 9.10
C LEU A 27 5.80 1.40 7.81
N ALA A 28 6.38 2.53 7.40
CA ALA A 28 7.27 2.58 6.24
C ALA A 28 8.56 1.78 6.46
N GLU A 29 9.12 1.79 7.66
CA GLU A 29 10.28 0.95 8.03
C GLU A 29 9.92 -0.53 7.98
N ASP A 30 8.79 -0.92 8.57
CA ASP A 30 8.31 -2.31 8.59
C ASP A 30 8.01 -2.80 7.16
N TRP A 31 7.39 -1.94 6.34
CA TRP A 31 7.16 -2.20 4.91
C TRP A 31 8.47 -2.45 4.17
N LEU A 32 9.49 -1.60 4.37
CA LEU A 32 10.82 -1.78 3.75
C LEU A 32 11.50 -3.06 4.24
N ALA A 33 11.32 -3.43 5.50
CA ALA A 33 11.89 -4.65 6.05
C ALA A 33 11.28 -5.92 5.40
N VAL A 34 10.02 -5.88 4.97
CA VAL A 34 9.34 -7.00 4.29
C VAL A 34 9.59 -6.97 2.78
N PHE A 35 9.33 -5.83 2.15
CA PHE A 35 9.27 -5.70 0.69
C PHE A 35 10.53 -5.10 0.06
N GLY A 36 11.42 -4.49 0.86
CA GLY A 36 12.61 -3.76 0.40
C GLY A 36 13.95 -4.47 0.60
N LYS A 37 13.99 -5.76 1.03
CA LYS A 37 15.26 -6.44 1.38
C LYS A 37 16.30 -6.49 0.26
N MET A 38 15.88 -6.50 -1.01
CA MET A 38 16.79 -6.49 -2.18
C MET A 38 16.92 -5.11 -2.86
N ALA A 39 16.42 -4.03 -2.24
CA ALA A 39 16.45 -2.68 -2.82
C ALA A 39 17.83 -1.98 -2.72
N GLN A 40 18.93 -2.73 -2.69
CA GLN A 40 20.28 -2.17 -2.60
C GLN A 40 20.60 -1.37 -3.87
N GLY A 41 20.88 -0.07 -3.72
CA GLY A 41 21.15 0.84 -4.85
C GLY A 41 19.91 1.51 -5.45
N VAL A 42 18.70 1.20 -4.95
CA VAL A 42 17.44 1.79 -5.39
C VAL A 42 17.10 3.00 -4.52
N ASN A 43 16.58 4.08 -5.12
CA ASN A 43 16.17 5.28 -4.39
C ASN A 43 14.82 5.11 -3.68
N THR A 44 14.76 4.16 -2.76
CA THR A 44 13.59 3.93 -1.90
C THR A 44 13.33 5.07 -0.93
N LYS A 45 14.18 6.12 -0.88
CA LYS A 45 13.93 7.36 -0.13
C LYS A 45 12.93 8.27 -0.83
N ALA A 46 12.92 8.30 -2.16
CA ALA A 46 11.96 9.09 -2.94
C ALA A 46 10.60 8.37 -3.03
N TYR A 47 10.62 7.09 -3.40
CA TYR A 47 9.40 6.27 -3.52
C TYR A 47 9.66 4.83 -3.09
N LEU A 48 8.82 4.26 -2.23
CA LEU A 48 8.97 2.89 -1.78
C LEU A 48 8.75 1.88 -2.93
N TRP A 49 7.84 2.18 -3.85
CA TRP A 49 7.54 1.32 -5.01
C TRP A 49 8.72 1.14 -5.98
N HIS A 50 9.76 1.98 -5.93
CA HIS A 50 10.96 1.74 -6.72
C HIS A 50 11.63 0.40 -6.39
N ALA A 51 11.39 -0.16 -5.20
CA ALA A 51 11.80 -1.52 -4.86
C ALA A 51 11.22 -2.60 -5.80
N PHE A 52 10.14 -2.28 -6.53
CA PHE A 52 9.46 -3.19 -7.45
C PHE A 52 9.77 -2.89 -8.92
N SER A 53 9.99 -1.63 -9.29
CA SER A 53 10.24 -1.24 -10.68
C SER A 53 11.67 -1.49 -11.18
N ALA A 54 12.61 -1.76 -10.27
CA ALA A 54 14.03 -1.95 -10.60
C ALA A 54 14.42 -3.42 -10.85
N ASP A 55 13.48 -4.29 -11.25
CA ASP A 55 13.64 -5.76 -11.37
C ASP A 55 14.19 -6.45 -10.11
N CYS A 56 14.26 -5.74 -8.98
CA CYS A 56 14.74 -6.30 -7.72
C CYS A 56 13.75 -7.33 -7.14
N TYR A 57 12.47 -7.25 -7.53
CA TYR A 57 11.43 -8.21 -7.15
C TYR A 57 10.36 -8.36 -8.24
N PRO A 58 9.88 -9.59 -8.49
CA PRO A 58 8.70 -9.80 -9.32
C PRO A 58 7.47 -9.17 -8.63
N ALA A 59 6.86 -8.21 -9.31
CA ALA A 59 5.60 -7.59 -8.94
C ALA A 59 4.64 -7.68 -10.14
N ILE A 60 3.36 -7.74 -9.84
CA ILE A 60 2.31 -7.73 -10.86
C ILE A 60 1.92 -6.26 -11.07
N SER A 61 1.68 -5.84 -12.31
CA SER A 61 1.37 -4.45 -12.64
C SER A 61 0.05 -4.30 -13.41
N GLY A 62 -0.48 -3.07 -13.43
CA GLY A 62 -1.63 -2.69 -14.26
C GLY A 62 -2.92 -3.43 -13.92
N ASP A 63 -3.72 -3.77 -14.93
CA ASP A 63 -5.02 -4.40 -14.76
C ASP A 63 -4.96 -5.75 -14.04
N GLU A 64 -3.87 -6.51 -14.22
CA GLU A 64 -3.67 -7.78 -13.51
C GLU A 64 -3.47 -7.54 -12.00
N ALA A 65 -2.70 -6.50 -11.64
CA ALA A 65 -2.51 -6.09 -10.26
C ALA A 65 -3.84 -5.66 -9.63
N VAL A 66 -4.64 -4.87 -10.35
CA VAL A 66 -5.98 -4.45 -9.91
C VAL A 66 -6.90 -5.66 -9.72
N GLY A 67 -6.87 -6.61 -10.64
CA GLY A 67 -7.67 -7.83 -10.59
C GLY A 67 -7.35 -8.69 -9.37
N GLN A 68 -6.07 -8.87 -9.04
CA GLN A 68 -5.66 -9.59 -7.83
C GLN A 68 -5.86 -8.78 -6.55
N TYR A 69 -5.70 -7.47 -6.63
CA TYR A 69 -5.95 -6.57 -5.51
C TYR A 69 -7.40 -6.67 -5.03
N ARG A 70 -8.37 -6.65 -5.95
CA ARG A 70 -9.80 -6.79 -5.65
C ARG A 70 -10.20 -8.15 -5.06
N GLN A 71 -9.34 -9.16 -5.19
CA GLN A 71 -9.54 -10.48 -4.58
C GLN A 71 -8.99 -10.55 -3.14
N GLN A 72 -8.26 -9.52 -2.69
CA GLN A 72 -7.71 -9.49 -1.34
C GLN A 72 -8.82 -9.34 -0.31
N ALA A 73 -8.75 -10.17 0.72
CA ALA A 73 -9.66 -10.12 1.86
C ALA A 73 -8.89 -9.70 3.12
N GLY A 74 -9.56 -8.95 3.99
CA GLY A 74 -9.01 -8.44 5.23
C GLY A 74 -10.09 -7.78 6.08
N VAL A 75 -9.84 -7.70 7.38
CA VAL A 75 -10.73 -7.00 8.33
C VAL A 75 -10.41 -5.51 8.39
N GLU A 76 -9.14 -5.17 8.18
CA GLU A 76 -8.65 -3.81 8.19
C GLU A 76 -7.51 -3.67 7.16
N PHE A 77 -7.44 -2.49 6.53
CA PHE A 77 -6.38 -2.13 5.59
C PHE A 77 -5.73 -0.83 5.99
N VAL A 78 -4.41 -0.79 5.89
CA VAL A 78 -3.60 0.39 6.11
C VAL A 78 -3.37 1.09 4.78
N VAL A 79 -3.61 2.39 4.74
CA VAL A 79 -3.21 3.30 3.66
C VAL A 79 -2.07 4.16 4.16
N LEU A 80 -0.92 4.12 3.49
CA LEU A 80 0.28 4.90 3.82
C LEU A 80 0.60 5.86 2.69
N SER A 81 0.80 7.15 2.99
CA SER A 81 1.26 8.13 2.02
C SER A 81 2.73 7.95 1.66
N ASN A 82 3.11 8.30 0.42
CA ASN A 82 4.50 8.19 -0.01
C ASN A 82 5.49 9.05 0.78
N ASP A 83 5.07 10.22 1.25
CA ASP A 83 5.89 11.07 2.11
C ASP A 83 6.09 10.51 3.54
N ARG A 84 5.41 9.39 3.88
CA ARG A 84 5.46 8.68 5.18
C ARG A 84 5.00 9.53 6.36
N LYS A 85 4.25 10.59 6.09
CA LYS A 85 3.74 11.49 7.13
C LYS A 85 2.31 11.18 7.52
N GLN A 86 1.57 10.47 6.67
CA GLN A 86 0.16 10.18 6.85
C GLN A 86 -0.08 8.70 6.67
N ALA A 87 -0.83 8.11 7.60
CA ALA A 87 -1.36 6.77 7.43
C ALA A 87 -2.75 6.64 8.05
N PHE A 88 -3.56 5.77 7.48
CA PHE A 88 -4.95 5.57 7.84
C PHE A 88 -5.26 4.08 7.93
N VAL A 89 -6.15 3.70 8.84
CA VAL A 89 -6.74 2.36 8.90
C VAL A 89 -8.17 2.44 8.40
N THR A 90 -8.55 1.52 7.53
CA THR A 90 -9.83 1.47 6.83
C THR A 90 -10.48 0.11 7.00
N ASP A 91 -11.81 0.07 6.99
CA ASP A 91 -12.64 -1.13 7.17
C ASP A 91 -12.89 -1.90 5.86
N LEU A 92 -12.84 -1.20 4.72
CA LEU A 92 -12.97 -1.78 3.39
C LEU A 92 -11.71 -1.55 2.57
N LEU A 93 -11.53 -2.41 1.57
CA LEU A 93 -10.37 -2.39 0.68
C LEU A 93 -10.32 -1.07 -0.11
N PRO A 94 -9.30 -0.23 0.09
CA PRO A 94 -9.15 1.07 -0.60
C PRO A 94 -8.89 0.98 -2.10
N GLU A 95 -9.84 1.38 -2.94
CA GLU A 95 -9.63 1.46 -4.40
C GLU A 95 -9.15 2.83 -4.88
N SER A 96 -9.36 3.88 -4.09
CA SER A 96 -9.00 5.25 -4.44
C SER A 96 -8.65 6.07 -3.21
N SER A 97 -7.81 7.08 -3.41
CA SER A 97 -7.46 8.06 -2.38
C SER A 97 -7.18 9.42 -3.02
N SER A 98 -7.34 10.50 -2.25
CA SER A 98 -6.90 11.84 -2.67
C SER A 98 -5.38 12.05 -2.55
N LEU A 99 -4.64 11.02 -2.13
CA LEU A 99 -3.18 11.02 -2.09
C LEU A 99 -2.61 10.76 -3.49
N SER A 100 -1.52 11.45 -3.86
CA SER A 100 -0.89 11.29 -5.19
C SER A 100 -0.24 9.91 -5.37
N ASP A 101 0.52 9.47 -4.37
CA ASP A 101 1.14 8.15 -4.30
C ASP A 101 0.84 7.56 -2.92
N PHE A 102 0.32 6.34 -2.88
CA PHE A 102 -0.02 5.68 -1.63
C PHE A 102 0.12 4.17 -1.73
N TYR A 103 0.31 3.56 -0.57
CA TYR A 103 0.46 2.13 -0.41
C TYR A 103 -0.69 1.59 0.40
N VAL A 104 -1.23 0.46 -0.03
CA VAL A 104 -2.26 -0.26 0.70
C VAL A 104 -1.73 -1.62 1.09
N PHE A 105 -1.94 -2.03 2.34
CA PHE A 105 -1.53 -3.32 2.85
C PHE A 105 -2.34 -3.70 4.10
N PRO A 106 -2.48 -5.00 4.40
CA PRO A 106 -3.07 -5.46 5.66
C PRO A 106 -2.07 -5.25 6.81
N SER A 107 -2.56 -5.20 8.04
CA SER A 107 -1.74 -4.97 9.25
C SER A 107 -0.63 -6.01 9.47
N ASN A 108 -0.73 -7.19 8.85
CA ASN A 108 0.28 -8.25 8.90
C ASN A 108 1.30 -8.20 7.74
N LEU A 109 1.20 -7.22 6.82
CA LEU A 109 2.07 -7.05 5.66
C LEU A 109 2.10 -8.28 4.73
N ALA A 110 1.02 -9.07 4.66
CA ALA A 110 0.97 -10.25 3.79
C ALA A 110 1.08 -9.91 2.29
N TRP A 111 0.64 -8.71 1.89
CA TRP A 111 0.76 -8.18 0.55
C TRP A 111 0.80 -6.65 0.61
N THR A 112 1.15 -6.01 -0.50
CA THR A 112 1.04 -4.57 -0.66
C THR A 112 0.67 -4.21 -2.08
N MET A 113 -0.18 -3.20 -2.22
CA MET A 113 -0.52 -2.54 -3.48
C MET A 113 0.05 -1.12 -3.44
N ALA A 114 0.85 -0.76 -4.42
CA ALA A 114 1.33 0.60 -4.62
C ALA A 114 0.53 1.26 -5.74
N PHE A 115 -0.21 2.30 -5.38
CA PHE A 115 -0.86 3.21 -6.33
C PHE A 115 0.12 4.34 -6.60
N THR A 116 0.57 4.43 -7.85
CA THR A 116 1.58 5.40 -8.27
C THR A 116 0.94 6.49 -9.13
N HIS A 117 1.51 7.68 -9.11
CA HIS A 117 1.18 8.75 -10.05
C HIS A 117 1.58 8.43 -11.49
N GLU A 118 2.28 7.30 -11.71
CA GLU A 118 2.62 6.72 -13.01
C GLU A 118 1.61 5.64 -13.44
N ASP A 119 0.38 5.68 -12.91
CA ASP A 119 -0.73 4.87 -13.37
C ASP A 119 -0.92 5.04 -14.89
N GLY A 120 -0.96 3.93 -15.62
CA GLY A 120 -0.94 3.88 -17.08
C GLY A 120 0.44 3.73 -17.74
N TRP A 121 1.54 3.82 -16.98
CA TRP A 121 2.88 3.52 -17.49
C TRP A 121 3.59 2.39 -16.72
N LEU A 122 3.59 2.46 -15.39
CA LEU A 122 4.32 1.53 -14.51
C LEU A 122 3.49 1.02 -13.32
N GLY A 123 2.35 1.67 -13.01
CA GLY A 123 1.48 1.30 -11.90
C GLY A 123 0.03 1.06 -12.33
N PRO A 124 -0.81 0.57 -11.40
CA PRO A 124 -0.48 0.20 -10.02
C PRO A 124 0.29 -1.13 -9.91
N LEU A 125 0.96 -1.36 -8.77
CA LEU A 125 1.85 -2.51 -8.54
C LEU A 125 1.40 -3.32 -7.32
N LEU A 126 1.08 -4.60 -7.52
CA LEU A 126 0.75 -5.54 -6.44
C LEU A 126 1.91 -6.48 -6.18
N ARG A 127 2.16 -6.74 -4.89
CA ARG A 127 3.12 -7.76 -4.46
C ARG A 127 2.69 -8.48 -3.19
N GLU A 128 2.85 -9.79 -3.19
CA GLU A 128 2.74 -10.63 -1.99
C GLU A 128 4.07 -10.73 -1.25
N ALA A 129 4.03 -10.83 0.08
CA ALA A 129 5.22 -11.07 0.89
C ALA A 129 5.73 -12.49 0.64
N SER A 130 6.98 -12.61 0.17
CA SER A 130 7.64 -13.90 -0.05
C SER A 130 7.94 -14.56 1.30
N GLY A 131 7.04 -15.40 1.80
CA GLY A 131 7.22 -16.12 3.08
C GLY A 131 5.94 -16.43 3.87
N LEU A 132 4.75 -16.02 3.44
CA LEU A 132 3.48 -16.32 4.13
C LEU A 132 2.69 -17.49 3.50
N ARG A 133 3.36 -18.40 2.79
CA ARG A 133 2.81 -19.72 2.48
C ARG A 133 3.22 -20.71 3.56
N GLU A 134 2.60 -20.66 4.75
CA GLU A 134 2.43 -21.84 5.62
C GLU A 134 1.34 -21.56 6.67
N ALA A 135 0.10 -21.98 6.38
CA ALA A 135 -0.86 -22.57 7.33
C ALA A 135 -2.21 -22.79 6.63
N GLY A 136 -2.36 -23.90 5.91
CA GLY A 136 -3.64 -24.16 5.26
C GLY A 136 -3.73 -25.38 4.35
N SER A 137 -3.11 -26.51 4.71
CA SER A 137 -3.60 -27.83 4.27
C SER A 137 -3.62 -28.75 5.48
N ARG A 138 -4.83 -29.03 5.97
CA ARG A 138 -5.15 -30.24 6.71
C ARG A 138 -6.08 -31.07 5.85
#